data_AF-A0A8S0GXX2-F1
#
_entry.id   AF-A0A8S0GXX2-F1
#
_cell.length_a   1.000
_cell.length_b   1.000
_cell.length_c   1.000
_cell.angle_alpha   90.00
_cell.angle_beta   90.00
_cell.angle_gamma   90.00
#
_symmetry.space_group_name_H-M   'P 1'
#
loop_
_entity.id
_entity.type
_entity.pdbx_description
1 polymer ?
#
loop_
_entity_poly.entity_id
_entity_poly.type
_entity_poly.pdbx_seq_one_letter_code
_entity_poly.pdbx_strand_id
1 'polypeptide(L)' 'MSLRICILETDILRPELVDQYQGYGQMFQRLFSQQPIAAQFSVYNVVQGSTPAMTWNSTPIW' A
#
# COMPACT_ATOMS: atom_id res chain seq x y z
N MET A 1 -15.70 -4.22 -11.63
CA MET A 1 -14.70 -4.92 -10.80
C MET A 1 -13.83 -3.88 -10.12
N SER A 2 -13.54 -4.00 -8.82
CA SER A 2 -12.70 -3.04 -8.10
C SER A 2 -11.23 -3.50 -8.08
N LEU A 3 -10.30 -2.61 -8.40
CA LEU A 3 -8.87 -2.87 -8.29
C LEU A 3 -8.46 -2.98 -6.82
N ARG A 4 -7.55 -3.91 -6.51
CA ARG A 4 -6.86 -3.97 -5.22
C ARG A 4 -5.39 -3.68 -5.46
N ILE A 5 -4.89 -2.61 -4.84
CA ILE A 5 -3.53 -2.11 -5.05
C ILE A 5 -2.81 -2.19 -3.71
N CYS A 6 -1.74 -2.99 -3.67
CA CYS A 6 -0.83 -3.05 -2.53
C CYS A 6 0.36 -2.13 -2.80
N ILE A 7 0.62 -1.21 -1.89
CA ILE A 7 1.75 -0.28 -1.93
C ILE A 7 2.77 -0.75 -0.90
N LEU A 8 3.98 -1.03 -1.37
CA LEU A 8 5.11 -1.40 -0.52
C LEU A 8 6.01 -0.19 -0.37
N GLU A 9 5.95 0.43 0.80
CA GLU A 9 6.77 1.57 1.17
C GLU A 9 8.12 1.07 1.69
N THR A 10 9.18 1.66 1.15
CA THR A 10 10.57 1.42 1.58
C THR A 10 11.19 2.65 2.23
N ASP A 11 10.42 3.72 2.37
CA ASP A 11 10.81 4.94 3.05
C ASP A 11 10.58 4.85 4.56
N ILE A 12 11.40 5.58 5.32
CA ILE A 12 11.20 5.80 6.75
C ILE A 12 11.09 7.30 6.94
N LEU A 13 9.91 7.76 7.37
CA LEU A 13 9.73 9.13 7.83
C LEU A 13 10.49 9.32 9.14
N ARG A 14 11.17 10.47 9.26
CA ARG A 14 11.75 10.86 10.55
C ARG A 14 10.62 10.99 11.58
N PRO A 15 10.81 10.56 12.85
CA PRO A 15 9.75 10.57 13.86
C PRO A 15 9.05 11.93 14.00
N GLU A 16 9.79 13.02 13.88
CA GLU A 16 9.28 14.40 13.98
C GLU A 16 8.34 14.78 12.83
N LEU A 17 8.36 14.02 11.75
CA LEU A 17 7.57 14.25 10.54
C LEU A 17 6.38 13.30 10.43
N VAL A 18 6.28 12.24 11.25
CA VAL A 18 5.21 11.23 11.16
C VAL A 18 3.83 11.81 11.46
N ASP A 19 3.74 12.78 12.37
CA ASP A 19 2.47 13.44 12.70
C ASP A 19 1.98 14.37 11.58
N GLN A 20 2.90 14.91 10.78
CA GLN A 20 2.61 15.93 9.78
C GLN A 20 2.55 15.36 8.35
N TYR A 21 3.29 14.29 8.10
CA TYR A 21 3.41 13.64 6.80
C TYR A 21 3.09 12.16 6.93
N GLN A 22 2.20 11.71 6.06
CA GLN A 22 1.95 10.30 5.82
C GLN A 22 2.81 9.91 4.60
N GLY A 23 3.41 8.72 4.61
CA GLY A 23 4.34 8.24 3.57
C GLY A 23 3.81 8.39 2.13
N TYR A 24 4.67 8.11 1.14
CA TYR A 24 4.34 8.34 -0.28
C TYR A 24 3.09 7.59 -0.77
N GLY A 25 2.61 6.56 -0.07
CA GLY A 25 1.39 5.81 -0.36
C GLY A 25 0.13 6.68 -0.43
N GLN A 26 0.07 7.78 0.30
CA GLN A 26 -1.03 8.75 0.19
C GLN A 26 -1.07 9.46 -1.18
N MET A 27 0.09 9.69 -1.80
CA MET A 27 0.16 10.29 -3.14
C MET A 27 -0.52 9.39 -4.18
N PHE A 28 -0.32 8.07 -4.07
CA PHE A 28 -0.97 7.09 -4.95
C PHE A 28 -2.48 7.04 -4.73
N GLN A 29 -2.96 7.07 -3.48
CA GLN A 29 -4.40 7.12 -3.20
C GLN A 29 -5.06 8.34 -3.86
N ARG A 30 -4.41 9.52 -3.80
CA ARG A 30 -4.87 10.75 -4.47
C ARG A 30 -4.82 10.68 -5.99
N LEU A 31 -3.79 10.03 -6.55
CA LEU A 31 -3.68 9.85 -8.00
C LEU A 31 -4.86 9.02 -8.55
N PHE A 32 -5.23 7.96 -7.83
CA PHE A 32 -6.31 7.07 -8.24
C PHE A 32 -7.71 7.57 -7.88
N SER A 33 -7.87 8.46 -6.89
CA SER A 33 -9.18 9.09 -6.62
C SER A 33 -9.69 9.94 -7.78
N GLN A 34 -8.79 10.37 -8.67
CA GLN A 34 -9.13 11.10 -9.91
C GLN A 34 -9.55 10.17 -11.06
N GLN A 35 -9.35 8.86 -10.92
CA GLN A 35 -9.71 7.89 -11.94
C GLN A 35 -11.13 7.37 -11.69
N PRO A 36 -11.93 7.10 -12.74
CA PRO A 36 -13.26 6.53 -12.61
C PRO A 36 -13.24 5.03 -12.26
N ILE A 37 -12.19 4.56 -11.57
CA ILE A 37 -11.97 3.16 -11.26
C ILE A 37 -12.06 2.99 -9.74
N ALA A 38 -12.98 2.14 -9.28
CA ALA A 38 -13.05 1.76 -7.88
C ALA A 38 -11.78 1.01 -7.49
N ALA A 39 -10.96 1.59 -6.62
CA ALA A 39 -9.71 1.00 -6.14
C ALA A 39 -9.67 0.94 -4.61
N GLN A 40 -9.16 -0.16 -4.08
CA GLN A 40 -8.88 -0.39 -2.67
C GLN A 40 -7.37 -0.40 -2.48
N PHE A 41 -6.88 0.36 -1.50
CA PHE A 41 -5.46 0.52 -1.23
C PHE A 41 -5.06 -0.10 0.11
N SER A 42 -3.93 -0.78 0.13
CA SER A 42 -3.28 -1.22 1.36
C SER A 42 -1.81 -0.82 1.29
N VAL A 43 -1.33 -0.13 2.32
CA VAL A 43 0.04 0.38 2.40
C VAL A 43 0.80 -0.40 3.46
N TYR A 44 1.97 -0.91 3.14
CA TYR A 44 2.82 -1.69 4.03
C TYR A 44 4.24 -1.14 4.00
N ASN A 45 4.79 -0.78 5.15
CA ASN A 45 6.19 -0.40 5.26
C ASN A 45 7.07 -1.64 5.43
N VAL A 46 7.71 -2.08 4.36
CA VAL A 46 8.49 -3.32 4.36
C VAL A 46 9.80 -3.20 5.13
N VAL A 47 10.33 -1.98 5.27
CA VAL A 47 11.54 -1.73 6.05
C VAL A 47 11.26 -1.79 7.55
N GLN A 48 10.06 -1.38 7.98
CA GLN A 48 9.59 -1.59 9.35
C GLN A 48 9.05 -3.01 9.59
N GLY A 49 9.24 -3.93 8.64
CA GLY A 49 8.81 -5.32 8.75
C GLY A 49 7.32 -5.55 8.53
N SER A 50 6.57 -4.54 8.08
CA SER A 50 5.17 -4.71 7.66
C SER A 50 5.14 -5.23 6.24
N THR A 51 4.64 -6.45 6.05
CA THR A 51 4.42 -7.05 4.74
C THR A 51 2.96 -7.47 4.62
N PRO A 52 2.37 -7.43 3.41
CA PRO A 52 1.06 -8.03 3.21
C PRO A 52 1.14 -9.49 3.62
N ALA A 53 0.19 -9.93 4.46
CA ALA A 53 0.07 -11.33 4.80
C ALA A 53 -0.02 -12.13 3.49
N MET A 54 0.91 -13.06 3.29
CA MET A 54 0.90 -13.92 2.12
C MET A 54 -0.31 -14.84 2.24
N THR A 55 -1.47 -14.42 1.72
CA THR A 55 -2.57 -15.35 1.46
C THR A 55 -2.15 -16.16 0.24
N TRP A 56 -1.27 -17.13 0.46
CA TRP A 56 -1.00 -18.18 -0.50
C TRP A 56 -2.32 -18.96 -0.63
N ASN A 57 -3.15 -18.61 -1.61
CA ASN A 57 -4.21 -19.51 -2.02
C ASN A 57 -3.51 -20.72 -2.60
N SER A 58 -3.46 -21.79 -1.81
CA SER A 58 -2.97 -23.11 -2.16
C SER A 58 -3.84 -23.72 -3.26
N THR A 59 -3.80 -23.17 -4.47
CA THR A 59 -4.20 -23.90 -5.67
C THR A 59 -2.90 -24.26 -6.38
N PRO A 60 -2.40 -25.49 -6.22
CA PRO A 60 -1.27 -25.95 -7.01
C PRO A 60 -1.68 -25.87 -8.48
N ILE A 61 -0.92 -25.12 -9.28
CA ILE A 61 -0.98 -25.21 -10.74
C ILE A 61 0.06 -26.24 -11.16
N TRP A 62 -0.23 -27.51 -10.84
CA TRP A 62 0.34 -28.68 -11.47
C TRP A 62 -0.77 -29.73 -11.57
#